data_AF-A0A090Q4E4-F1
#
_entry.id   AF-A0A090Q4E4-F1
#
_cell.length_a   1.000
_cell.length_b   1.000
_cell.length_c   1.000
_cell.angle_alpha   90.00
_cell.angle_beta   90.00
_cell.angle_gamma   90.00
#
_symmetry.space_group_name_H-M   'P 1'
#
loop_
_entity.id
_entity.type
_entity.pdbx_description
1 polymer ?
#
loop_
_entity_poly.entity_id
_entity_poly.type
_entity_poly.pdbx_seq_one_letter_code
_entity_poly.pdbx_strand_id
1 'polypeptide(L)' 'MGKENTEELLALMDSVKAESNAVINGFKKLINVKSALTSQSLLQLKPNYCDRNKCLQCDVGVSLVRN' A
#
# COMPACT_ATOMS: atom_id res chain seq x y z
N MET A 1 29.78 -0.05 -10.94
CA MET A 1 28.60 0.39 -10.17
C MET A 1 27.41 -0.38 -10.71
N GLY A 2 26.70 -1.15 -9.87
CA GLY A 2 25.52 -1.90 -10.33
C GLY A 2 24.38 -0.94 -10.66
N LYS A 3 23.66 -1.18 -11.77
CA LYS A 3 22.42 -0.45 -12.06
C LYS A 3 21.35 -0.90 -11.06
N GLU A 4 20.76 0.04 -10.34
CA GLU A 4 19.51 -0.23 -9.65
C GLU A 4 18.38 -0.26 -10.67
N ASN A 5 17.74 -1.42 -10.84
CA ASN A 5 16.62 -1.63 -11.75
C ASN A 5 15.27 -1.39 -11.04
N THR A 6 15.17 -0.32 -10.27
CA THR A 6 14.01 -0.02 -9.42
C THR A 6 12.72 0.11 -10.23
N GLU A 7 12.78 0.73 -11.40
CA GLU A 7 11.63 0.87 -12.31
C GLU A 7 11.13 -0.49 -12.82
N GLU A 8 12.06 -1.39 -13.16
CA GLU A 8 11.75 -2.74 -13.64
C GLU A 8 11.11 -3.59 -12.54
N LEU A 9 11.60 -3.44 -11.30
CA LEU A 9 11.01 -4.08 -10.13
C LEU A 9 9.60 -3.54 -9.82
N LEU A 10 9.41 -2.23 -9.90
CA LEU A 10 8.09 -1.62 -9.69
C LEU A 10 7.10 -2.06 -10.78
N ALA A 11 7.51 -2.12 -12.04
CA ALA A 11 6.70 -2.64 -13.14
C ALA A 11 6.32 -4.12 -12.93
N LEU A 12 7.27 -4.93 -12.48
CA LEU A 12 7.01 -6.32 -12.12
C LEU A 12 5.99 -6.41 -10.97
N MET A 13 6.17 -5.64 -9.90
CA MET A 13 5.25 -5.61 -8.76
C MET A 13 3.85 -5.16 -9.16
N ASP A 14 3.72 -4.24 -10.12
CA ASP A 14 2.42 -3.81 -10.62
C ASP A 14 1.73 -4.88 -11.48
N SER A 15 2.51 -5.70 -12.19
CA SER A 15 1.98 -6.82 -12.99
C SER A 15 1.46 -8.00 -12.16
N VAL A 16 1.95 -8.15 -10.92
CA VAL A 16 1.56 -9.24 -10.02
C VAL A 16 0.27 -8.89 -9.30
N LYS A 17 -0.64 -9.86 -9.12
CA LYS A 17 -1.90 -9.66 -8.39
C LYS A 17 -1.66 -9.23 -6.95
N ALA A 18 -2.54 -8.39 -6.42
CA ALA A 18 -2.54 -8.02 -5.01
C ALA A 18 -2.57 -9.23 -4.07
N GLU A 19 -1.85 -9.13 -2.97
CA GLU A 19 -1.85 -10.16 -1.95
C GLU A 19 -3.24 -10.38 -1.32
N SER A 20 -3.48 -11.60 -0.88
CA SER A 20 -4.70 -12.01 -0.22
C SER A 20 -4.41 -12.37 1.24
N ASN A 21 -4.50 -11.37 2.11
CA ASN A 21 -4.37 -11.56 3.56
C ASN A 21 -5.38 -10.68 4.32
N ALA A 22 -5.51 -10.89 5.63
CA ALA A 22 -6.49 -10.20 6.46
C ALA A 22 -6.34 -8.66 6.45
N VAL A 23 -5.10 -8.16 6.43
CA VAL A 23 -4.82 -6.72 6.38
C VAL A 23 -5.30 -6.12 5.06
N ILE A 24 -4.95 -6.73 3.94
CA ILE A 24 -5.36 -6.27 2.61
C ILE A 24 -6.87 -6.40 2.41
N ASN A 25 -7.49 -7.43 2.96
CA ASN A 25 -8.95 -7.57 2.95
C ASN A 25 -9.65 -6.42 3.72
N GLY A 26 -9.02 -5.88 4.76
CA GLY A 26 -9.46 -4.65 5.41
C GLY A 26 -9.35 -3.43 4.49
N PHE A 27 -8.17 -3.21 3.90
CA PHE A 27 -7.94 -2.05 3.01
C PHE A 27 -8.77 -2.06 1.73
N LYS A 28 -9.12 -3.24 1.20
CA LYS A 28 -10.02 -3.37 0.03
C LYS A 28 -11.40 -2.74 0.25
N LYS A 29 -11.82 -2.52 1.50
CA LYS A 29 -13.07 -1.82 1.84
C LYS A 29 -12.95 -0.29 1.75
N LEU A 30 -11.72 0.22 1.77
CA LEU A 30 -11.40 1.65 1.83
C LEU A 30 -10.87 2.16 0.49
N ILE A 31 -10.06 1.35 -0.18
CA ILE A 31 -9.43 1.70 -1.46
C ILE A 31 -9.36 0.50 -2.41
N ASN A 32 -9.19 0.77 -3.69
CA ASN A 32 -9.00 -0.25 -4.71
C ASN A 32 -7.55 -0.80 -4.69
N VAL A 33 -7.39 -2.10 -4.42
CA VAL A 33 -6.08 -2.79 -4.35
C VAL A 33 -6.01 -3.85 -5.44
N LYS A 34 -5.25 -3.59 -6.50
CA LYS A 34 -5.19 -4.45 -7.71
C LYS A 34 -3.90 -5.24 -7.85
N SER A 35 -2.77 -4.64 -7.51
CA SER A 35 -1.45 -5.23 -7.72
C SER A 35 -0.66 -5.47 -6.44
N ALA A 36 0.39 -6.27 -6.53
CA ALA A 36 1.35 -6.49 -5.45
C ALA A 36 2.04 -5.19 -5.07
N LEU A 37 2.26 -4.28 -6.03
CA LEU A 37 2.74 -2.93 -5.75
C LEU A 37 1.83 -2.23 -4.73
N THR A 38 0.52 -2.19 -4.98
CA THR A 38 -0.41 -1.54 -4.05
C THR A 38 -0.52 -2.29 -2.72
N SER A 39 -0.61 -3.64 -2.73
CA SER A 39 -0.73 -4.40 -1.48
C SER A 39 0.50 -4.26 -0.60
N GLN A 40 1.70 -4.32 -1.18
CA GLN A 40 2.96 -4.15 -0.45
C GLN A 40 3.10 -2.73 0.11
N SER A 41 2.74 -1.69 -0.65
CA SER A 41 2.72 -0.32 -0.13
C SER A 41 1.82 -0.19 1.09
N LEU A 42 0.65 -0.84 1.10
CA LEU A 42 -0.27 -0.83 2.24
C LEU A 42 0.24 -1.61 3.46
N LEU A 43 0.87 -2.77 3.22
CA LEU A 43 1.51 -3.55 4.28
C LEU A 43 2.63 -2.77 4.97
N GLN A 44 3.37 -1.95 4.23
CA GLN A 44 4.38 -1.04 4.79
C GLN A 44 3.74 0.18 5.46
N LEU A 45 2.69 0.74 4.87
CA LEU A 45 1.99 1.91 5.41
C LEU A 45 1.36 1.62 6.77
N LYS A 46 0.70 0.47 6.96
CA LYS A 46 -0.04 0.16 8.19
C LYS A 46 0.81 0.27 9.47
N PRO A 47 1.94 -0.45 9.64
CA PRO A 47 2.75 -0.38 10.86
C PRO A 47 3.48 0.97 11.02
N ASN A 48 3.73 1.69 9.93
CA ASN A 48 4.45 2.97 9.98
C ASN A 48 3.54 4.17 10.23
N TYR A 49 2.25 4.06 9.89
CA TYR A 49 1.28 5.15 10.00
C TYR A 49 0.06 4.77 10.82
N CYS A 50 -0.74 3.80 10.37
CA CYS A 50 -2.01 3.44 11.02
C CYS A 50 -1.80 2.98 12.47
N ASP A 51 -0.88 2.04 12.69
CA ASP A 51 -0.63 1.47 14.02
C ASP A 51 0.04 2.48 14.98
N ARG A 52 0.60 3.57 14.41
CA ARG A 52 1.16 4.70 15.17
C ARG A 52 0.19 5.86 15.33
N ASN A 53 -1.09 5.69 14.95
CA ASN A 53 -2.12 6.73 14.97
C ASN A 53 -1.75 8.00 14.16
N LYS A 54 -0.93 7.87 13.11
CA LYS A 54 -0.53 8.97 12.23
C LYS A 54 -1.51 9.18 11.07
N CYS A 55 -2.81 9.00 11.31
CA CYS A 55 -3.83 9.04 10.25
C CYS A 55 -3.90 10.38 9.53
N LEU A 56 -3.61 11.50 10.20
CA LEU A 56 -3.53 12.84 9.58
C LEU A 56 -2.28 13.04 8.70
N GLN A 57 -1.33 12.11 8.74
CA GLN A 57 -0.11 12.09 7.92
C GLN A 57 -0.12 10.97 6.88
N CYS A 58 -1.27 10.31 6.70
CA CYS A 58 -1.46 9.17 5.81
C CYS A 58 -2.52 9.55 4.80
N ASP A 59 -2.26 9.42 3.49
CA ASP A 59 -3.25 9.82 2.48
C ASP A 59 -4.57 9.05 2.60
N VAL A 60 -4.50 7.76 2.95
CA VAL A 60 -5.68 6.94 3.26
C VAL A 60 -6.39 7.45 4.52
N GLY A 61 -5.64 7.81 5.56
CA GLY A 61 -6.23 8.35 6.80
C GLY A 61 -6.88 9.71 6.60
N VAL A 62 -6.23 10.60 5.86
CA VAL A 62 -6.73 11.95 5.53
C VAL A 62 -7.99 11.86 4.67
N SER A 63 -8.05 10.95 3.70
CA SER A 63 -9.25 10.77 2.88
C SER A 63 -10.45 10.26 3.69
N LEU A 64 -10.21 9.48 4.75
CA LEU A 64 -11.27 9.02 5.65
C LEU A 64 -11.77 10.11 6.61
N VAL A 65 -10.88 10.99 7.09
CA VAL A 65 -11.24 12.06 8.06
C VAL A 65 -11.95 13.24 7.40
N ARG A 66 -11.73 13.47 6.11
CA ARG A 66 -12.34 14.59 5.36
C ARG A 66 -13.77 14.32 4.89
N ASN A 67 -14.27 13.10 5.06
CA ASN A 67 -15.66 12.70 4.77
C ASN A 67 -16.47 12.68 6.08
#